data_AF-A0A8C3AT48-F1
#
_entry.id   AF-A0A8C3AT48-F1
#
_cell.length_a   1.000
_cell.length_b   1.000
_cell.length_c   1.000
_cell.angle_alpha   90.00
_cell.angle_beta   90.00
_cell.angle_gamma   90.00
#
_symmetry.space_group_name_H-M   'P 1'
#
loop_
_entity.id
_entity.type
_entity.pdbx_description
1 polymer ?
#
loop_
_entity_poly.entity_id
_entity_poly.type
_entity_poly.pdbx_seq_one_letter_code
_entity_poly.pdbx_strand_id
1 'polypeptide(L)'
;LPFNSSPKHRETISWSFVIQGQCPRSCHLCHMSPRVVQGRQRSEPVLLQITKSAPIYELVSNNETYQALQEAMMSMLWCSCKGDVIDDWCRCDSSAFGADGLPTCAPLPQPMLKLSYTYEPSSSLVIMEWNHTEPPIGVRIVDYLISQEKVTERTDHSKVETGTSVSCRCFWFIHAGSNHKPGSLSAT
;
A
#
# COMPACT_ATOMS: atom_id res chain seq x y z
N LEU A 1 -51.58 -6.29 -16.98
CA LEU A 1 -50.17 -5.90 -17.25
C LEU A 1 -49.42 -6.01 -15.93
N PRO A 2 -48.67 -7.09 -15.69
CA PRO A 2 -48.04 -7.31 -14.40
C PRO A 2 -46.84 -6.38 -14.24
N PHE A 3 -46.76 -5.77 -13.06
CA PHE A 3 -45.64 -4.94 -12.62
C PHE A 3 -44.34 -5.73 -12.69
N ASN A 4 -43.37 -5.21 -13.44
CA ASN A 4 -42.01 -5.71 -13.51
C ASN A 4 -41.35 -5.48 -12.14
N SER A 5 -41.23 -6.53 -11.34
CA SER A 5 -40.56 -6.48 -10.05
C SER A 5 -39.06 -6.24 -10.25
N SER A 6 -38.55 -5.15 -9.66
CA SER A 6 -37.13 -4.83 -9.56
C SER A 6 -36.26 -6.04 -9.19
N PRO A 7 -35.00 -6.09 -9.66
CA PRO A 7 -34.07 -7.14 -9.26
C PRO A 7 -33.89 -7.08 -7.74
N LYS A 8 -34.39 -8.09 -7.03
CA LYS A 8 -34.04 -8.33 -5.62
C LYS A 8 -32.53 -8.52 -5.56
N HIS A 9 -31.82 -7.57 -4.95
CA HIS A 9 -30.46 -7.77 -4.49
C HIS A 9 -30.42 -9.06 -3.66
N ARG A 10 -29.84 -10.12 -4.23
CA ARG A 10 -29.53 -11.33 -3.48
C ARG A 10 -28.23 -11.03 -2.75
N GLU A 11 -28.33 -10.62 -1.50
CA GLU A 11 -27.18 -10.51 -0.62
C GLU A 11 -26.65 -11.92 -0.35
N THR A 12 -25.54 -12.27 -1.00
CA THR A 12 -24.80 -13.49 -0.67
C THR A 12 -23.94 -13.19 0.55
N ILE A 13 -24.37 -13.65 1.72
CA ILE A 13 -23.57 -13.54 2.94
C ILE A 13 -22.43 -14.57 2.85
N SER A 14 -21.18 -14.11 2.85
CA SER A 14 -19.98 -14.94 2.88
C SER A 14 -19.23 -14.74 4.18
N TRP A 15 -18.89 -15.83 4.87
CA TRP A 15 -18.08 -15.81 6.07
C TRP A 15 -16.65 -16.26 5.75
N SER A 16 -15.67 -15.42 6.07
CA SER A 16 -14.25 -15.75 5.99
C SER A 16 -13.63 -15.61 7.38
N PHE A 17 -12.92 -16.65 7.83
CA PHE A 17 -12.26 -16.67 9.14
C PHE A 17 -10.77 -16.92 8.97
N VAL A 18 -9.97 -16.19 9.75
CA VAL A 18 -8.52 -16.38 9.84
C VAL A 18 -8.19 -16.67 11.30
N ILE A 19 -7.52 -17.79 11.57
CA ILE A 19 -7.11 -18.18 12.92
C ILE A 19 -5.59 -18.24 12.96
N GLN A 20 -4.99 -17.49 13.89
CA GLN A 20 -3.55 -17.51 14.15
C GLN A 20 -3.30 -18.21 15.50
N GLY A 21 -2.81 -19.44 15.44
CA GLY A 21 -2.64 -20.32 16.60
C GLY A 21 -3.84 -21.25 16.83
N GLN A 22 -3.80 -22.05 17.89
CA GLN A 22 -4.84 -23.03 18.18
C GLN A 22 -5.82 -22.52 19.24
N CYS A 23 -7.13 -22.65 18.97
CA CYS A 23 -8.16 -22.27 19.92
C CYS A 23 -8.06 -23.14 21.18
N PRO A 24 -7.84 -22.55 22.38
CA PRO A 24 -7.72 -23.30 23.61
C PRO A 24 -9.09 -23.88 24.01
N ARG A 25 -9.10 -25.08 24.61
CA ARG A 25 -10.34 -25.75 25.03
C ARG A 25 -11.18 -24.96 26.05
N SER A 26 -10.57 -24.03 26.79
CA SER A 26 -11.27 -23.14 27.73
C SER A 26 -12.04 -22.01 27.04
N CYS A 27 -11.74 -21.71 25.77
CA CYS A 27 -12.38 -20.63 25.03
C CYS A 27 -13.54 -21.15 24.17
N HIS A 28 -14.76 -20.78 24.52
CA HIS A 28 -15.97 -21.16 23.79
C HIS A 28 -16.26 -20.25 22.58
N LEU A 29 -15.52 -19.14 22.42
CA LEU A 29 -15.75 -18.13 21.37
C LEU A 29 -15.08 -18.47 20.04
N CYS A 30 -13.92 -19.14 20.07
CA CYS A 30 -13.17 -19.52 18.87
C CYS A 30 -13.40 -20.99 18.46
N HIS A 31 -14.29 -21.70 19.17
CA HIS A 31 -14.54 -23.11 18.93
C HIS A 31 -15.34 -23.31 17.63
N MET A 32 -14.66 -23.74 16.57
CA MET A 32 -15.32 -24.17 15.33
C MET A 32 -15.72 -25.65 15.43
N SER A 33 -16.91 -25.99 14.91
CA SER A 33 -17.48 -27.36 14.91
C SER A 33 -16.45 -28.42 14.49
N PRO A 34 -16.42 -29.61 15.14
CA PRO A 34 -15.23 -30.46 15.16
C PRO A 34 -15.06 -31.20 13.84
N ARG A 35 -14.28 -30.63 12.92
CA ARG A 35 -13.57 -31.41 11.91
C ARG A 35 -12.09 -31.42 12.28
N VAL A 36 -11.72 -32.51 12.95
CA VAL A 36 -10.35 -33.02 13.07
C VAL A 36 -9.37 -32.07 13.79
N VAL A 37 -9.26 -32.18 15.12
CA VAL A 37 -7.95 -32.33 15.77
C VAL A 37 -8.12 -33.28 16.97
N GLN A 38 -7.93 -34.57 16.72
CA GLN A 38 -7.47 -35.49 17.75
C GLN A 38 -6.14 -34.97 18.28
N GLY A 39 -6.02 -34.72 19.58
CA GLY A 39 -4.75 -34.32 20.16
C GLY A 39 -4.91 -33.75 21.54
N ARG A 40 -4.43 -34.49 22.53
CA ARG A 40 -4.38 -34.16 23.95
C ARG A 40 -3.27 -33.14 24.24
N GLN A 41 -3.04 -32.18 23.34
CA GLN A 41 -1.85 -31.32 23.36
C GLN A 41 -2.19 -29.88 23.75
N ARG A 42 -1.36 -29.33 24.62
CA ARG A 42 -1.38 -27.93 25.04
C ARG A 42 -1.16 -27.07 23.79
N SER A 43 -2.07 -26.14 23.50
CA SER A 43 -1.93 -25.21 22.37
C SER A 43 -0.63 -24.43 22.53
N GLU A 44 0.34 -24.64 21.64
CA GLU A 44 1.59 -23.89 21.64
C GLU A 44 1.29 -22.44 21.24
N PRO A 45 1.74 -21.44 22.02
CA PRO A 45 1.50 -20.05 21.68
C PRO A 45 2.24 -19.69 20.40
N VAL A 46 1.55 -19.01 19.48
CA VAL A 46 2.15 -18.47 18.27
C VAL A 46 2.44 -16.99 18.45
N LEU A 47 3.47 -16.48 17.76
CA LEU A 47 3.74 -15.05 17.73
C LEU A 47 2.57 -14.33 17.05
N LEU A 48 1.86 -13.49 17.80
CA LEU A 48 0.76 -12.69 17.29
C LEU A 48 1.22 -11.29 16.87
N GLN A 49 2.00 -10.65 17.74
CA GLN A 49 2.44 -9.28 17.54
C GLN A 49 3.83 -9.08 18.14
N ILE A 50 4.66 -8.32 17.42
CA ILE A 50 5.93 -7.78 17.93
C ILE A 50 5.62 -6.40 18.50
N THR A 51 5.79 -6.22 19.81
CA THR A 51 5.50 -4.93 20.48
C THR A 51 6.71 -4.04 20.61
N LYS A 52 7.91 -4.63 20.60
CA LYS A 52 9.19 -3.93 20.66
C LYS A 52 10.20 -4.70 19.82
N SER A 53 11.03 -3.96 19.09
CA SER A 53 12.23 -4.45 18.42
C SER A 53 13.38 -3.51 18.76
N ALA A 54 14.57 -4.08 18.88
CA ALA A 54 15.82 -3.32 19.00
C ALA A 54 16.70 -3.71 17.80
N PRO A 55 17.43 -2.75 17.20
CA PRO A 55 18.34 -3.04 16.11
C PRO A 55 19.54 -3.87 16.59
N ILE A 56 20.05 -4.73 15.72
CA ILE A 56 21.09 -5.70 16.08
C ILE A 56 22.44 -5.02 16.37
N TYR A 57 22.71 -3.85 15.75
CA TYR A 57 23.96 -3.12 15.98
C TYR A 57 24.12 -2.65 17.43
N GLU A 58 23.05 -2.50 18.21
CA GLU A 58 23.14 -2.18 19.64
C GLU A 58 23.81 -3.28 20.48
N LEU A 59 23.90 -4.50 19.94
CA LEU A 59 24.56 -5.63 20.60
C LEU A 59 26.08 -5.63 20.38
N VAL A 60 26.60 -4.75 19.50
CA VAL A 60 28.02 -4.68 19.14
C VAL A 60 28.75 -3.69 20.05
N SER A 61 29.83 -4.14 20.69
CA SER A 61 30.63 -3.30 21.61
C SER A 61 31.75 -2.52 20.93
N ASN A 62 32.22 -2.96 19.76
CA ASN A 62 33.24 -2.27 18.98
C ASN A 62 32.60 -1.13 18.17
N ASN A 63 33.08 0.10 18.36
CA ASN A 63 32.50 1.29 17.74
C ASN A 63 32.63 1.32 16.21
N GLU A 64 33.71 0.78 15.64
CA GLU A 64 33.90 0.73 14.19
C GLU A 64 32.92 -0.26 13.55
N THR A 65 32.77 -1.44 14.15
CA THR A 65 31.80 -2.45 13.68
C THR A 65 30.36 -1.99 13.91
N TYR A 66 30.09 -1.26 14.99
CA TYR A 66 28.80 -0.64 15.27
C TYR A 66 28.39 0.30 14.12
N GLN A 67 29.27 1.23 13.75
CA GLN A 67 29.00 2.20 12.68
C GLN A 67 28.81 1.52 11.33
N ALA A 68 29.71 0.59 10.96
CA ALA A 68 29.61 -0.14 9.70
C ALA A 68 28.30 -0.95 9.59
N LEU A 69 27.86 -1.59 10.70
CA LEU A 69 26.62 -2.36 10.71
C LEU A 69 25.38 -1.43 10.67
N GLN A 70 25.43 -0.29 11.35
CA GLN A 70 24.37 0.72 11.30
C GLN A 70 24.19 1.24 9.86
N GLU A 71 25.28 1.64 9.20
CA GLU A 71 25.27 2.13 7.81
C GLU A 71 24.73 1.06 6.85
N ALA A 72 25.24 -0.17 6.95
CA ALA A 72 24.77 -1.29 6.12
C ALA A 72 23.29 -1.60 6.32
N MET A 73 22.78 -1.57 7.57
CA MET A 73 21.36 -1.78 7.85
C MET A 73 20.49 -0.65 7.29
N MET A 74 20.94 0.61 7.39
CA MET A 74 20.22 1.75 6.83
C MET A 74 20.20 1.70 5.29
N SER A 75 21.33 1.36 4.67
CA SER A 75 21.44 1.13 3.23
C SER A 75 20.50 0.00 2.76
N MET A 76 20.42 -1.10 3.52
CA MET A 76 19.53 -2.21 3.22
C MET A 76 18.05 -1.81 3.29
N LEU A 77 17.67 -1.04 4.32
CA LEU A 77 16.28 -0.68 4.56
C LEU A 77 15.77 0.37 3.57
N TRP A 78 16.58 1.37 3.24
CA TRP A 78 16.13 2.55 2.49
C TRP A 78 16.65 2.61 1.05
N CYS A 79 17.84 2.07 0.80
CA CYS A 79 18.56 2.23 -0.47
C CYS A 79 18.83 0.89 -1.17
N SER A 80 18.13 -0.19 -0.77
CA SER A 80 18.23 -1.54 -1.36
C SER A 80 19.65 -2.11 -1.43
N CYS A 81 20.53 -1.75 -0.49
CA CYS A 81 21.98 -2.07 -0.52
C CYS A 81 22.72 -1.56 -1.77
N LYS A 82 22.24 -0.48 -2.40
CA LYS A 82 22.83 0.10 -3.63
C LYS A 82 23.19 1.57 -3.48
N GLY A 83 23.57 1.95 -2.27
CA GLY A 83 23.89 3.33 -1.91
C GLY A 83 23.80 3.55 -0.42
N ASP A 84 24.23 4.72 0.02
CA ASP A 84 24.29 5.09 1.43
C ASP A 84 23.19 6.08 1.79
N VAL A 85 22.76 6.05 3.04
CA VAL A 85 21.83 7.07 3.58
C VAL A 85 22.65 8.27 4.04
N ILE A 86 22.35 9.45 3.50
CA ILE A 86 22.91 10.73 3.93
C ILE A 86 21.73 11.61 4.33
N ASP A 87 21.67 12.04 5.59
CA ASP A 87 20.48 12.70 6.16
C ASP A 87 19.20 11.88 5.88
N ASP A 88 18.27 12.43 5.09
CA ASP A 88 17.00 11.80 4.72
C ASP A 88 16.95 11.33 3.25
N TRP A 89 18.10 11.23 2.57
CA TRP A 89 18.16 10.81 1.17
C TRP A 89 19.15 9.68 0.93
N CYS A 90 18.90 8.90 -0.13
CA CYS A 90 19.80 7.84 -0.56
C CYS A 90 20.77 8.35 -1.62
N ARG A 91 22.07 8.30 -1.32
CA ARG A 91 23.14 8.49 -2.30
C ARG A 91 23.38 7.17 -3.02
N CYS A 92 22.81 7.02 -4.21
CA CYS A 92 22.93 5.81 -5.00
C CYS A 92 24.34 5.60 -5.59
N ASP A 93 24.78 4.34 -5.61
CA ASP A 93 25.97 3.91 -6.35
C ASP A 93 25.76 4.00 -7.86
N SER A 94 26.85 4.08 -8.62
CA SER A 94 26.79 4.16 -10.10
C SER A 94 26.09 2.96 -10.76
N SER A 95 26.05 1.81 -10.07
CA SER A 95 25.37 0.59 -10.54
C SER A 95 23.85 0.61 -10.35
N ALA A 96 23.33 1.64 -9.66
CA ALA A 96 21.95 1.74 -9.25
C ALA A 96 21.15 2.76 -10.07
N PHE A 97 21.68 3.17 -11.22
CA PHE A 97 20.99 4.04 -12.16
C PHE A 97 20.27 3.20 -13.23
N GLY A 98 19.03 3.58 -13.53
CA GLY A 98 18.21 2.95 -14.55
C GLY A 98 18.71 3.24 -15.97
N ALA A 99 18.05 2.63 -16.96
CA ALA A 99 18.35 2.89 -18.37
C ALA A 99 18.08 4.35 -18.80
N ASP A 100 17.25 5.05 -18.04
CA ASP A 100 16.94 6.48 -18.17
C ASP A 100 17.94 7.40 -17.46
N GLY A 101 18.93 6.84 -16.75
CA GLY A 101 19.90 7.60 -15.96
C GLY A 101 19.31 8.15 -14.66
N LEU A 102 18.14 7.70 -14.23
CA LEU A 102 17.56 8.08 -12.95
C LEU A 102 17.99 7.13 -11.83
N PRO A 103 18.13 7.62 -10.58
CA PRO A 103 18.49 6.78 -9.44
C PRO A 103 17.36 5.79 -9.10
N THR A 104 17.69 4.50 -8.95
CA THR A 104 16.75 3.42 -8.60
C THR A 104 17.13 2.69 -7.30
N CYS A 105 18.04 3.23 -6.48
CA CYS A 105 18.45 2.55 -5.24
C CYS A 105 17.36 2.58 -4.17
N ALA A 106 16.59 3.68 -4.07
CA ALA A 106 15.45 3.78 -3.18
C ALA A 106 14.16 3.37 -3.90
N PRO A 107 13.37 2.41 -3.37
CA PRO A 107 12.18 1.92 -4.05
C PRO A 107 11.06 2.98 -4.04
N LEU A 108 10.49 3.27 -5.22
CA LEU A 108 9.31 4.13 -5.33
C LEU A 108 8.04 3.31 -5.05
N PRO A 109 7.27 3.64 -3.99
CA PRO A 109 6.04 2.93 -3.68
C PRO A 109 4.98 3.20 -4.75
N GLN A 110 4.28 2.15 -5.16
CA GLN A 110 3.21 2.26 -6.14
C GLN A 110 1.93 2.79 -5.48
N PRO A 111 1.37 3.92 -5.94
CA PRO A 111 0.12 4.42 -5.39
C PRO A 111 -1.04 3.51 -5.78
N MET A 112 -1.83 3.10 -4.80
CA MET A 112 -3.06 2.34 -5.04
C MET A 112 -4.25 3.29 -5.13
N LEU A 113 -4.78 3.45 -6.34
CA LEU A 113 -5.99 4.23 -6.58
C LEU A 113 -7.23 3.40 -6.20
N LYS A 114 -8.10 3.94 -5.35
CA LYS A 114 -9.31 3.28 -4.84
C LYS A 114 -10.53 4.18 -5.05
N LEU A 115 -11.69 3.56 -5.23
CA LEU A 115 -12.97 4.29 -5.13
C LEU A 115 -13.19 4.71 -3.68
N SER A 116 -13.75 5.89 -3.48
CA SER A 116 -14.13 6.33 -2.13
C SER A 116 -15.17 5.40 -1.53
N TYR A 117 -14.96 4.98 -0.28
CA TYR A 117 -15.94 4.15 0.44
C TYR A 117 -17.16 4.94 0.93
N THR A 118 -17.04 6.27 1.01
CA THR A 118 -18.11 7.15 1.49
C THR A 118 -19.05 7.59 0.36
N TYR A 119 -18.57 7.57 -0.88
CA TYR A 119 -19.31 8.05 -2.04
C TYR A 119 -19.48 6.94 -3.06
N GLU A 120 -20.71 6.44 -3.18
CA GLU A 120 -21.07 5.51 -4.23
C GLU A 120 -21.01 6.22 -5.60
N PRO A 121 -20.36 5.63 -6.62
CA PRO A 121 -20.26 6.25 -7.94
C PRO A 121 -21.64 6.41 -8.58
N SER A 122 -21.83 7.53 -9.28
CA SER A 122 -23.05 7.81 -10.06
C SER A 122 -22.74 7.93 -11.55
N SER A 123 -23.76 8.10 -12.38
CA SER A 123 -23.62 8.30 -13.83
C SER A 123 -22.80 9.54 -14.22
N SER A 124 -22.57 10.47 -13.28
CA SER A 124 -21.91 11.76 -13.51
C SER A 124 -20.83 12.10 -12.49
N LEU A 125 -20.55 11.21 -11.54
CA LEU A 125 -19.58 11.50 -10.48
C LEU A 125 -18.88 10.24 -10.05
N VAL A 126 -17.55 10.30 -10.11
CA VAL A 126 -16.64 9.28 -9.58
C VAL A 126 -15.60 9.97 -8.72
N ILE A 127 -15.45 9.51 -7.48
CA ILE A 127 -14.44 10.00 -6.54
C ILE A 127 -13.41 8.91 -6.32
N MET A 128 -12.16 9.25 -6.60
CA MET A 128 -11.02 8.36 -6.40
C MET A 128 -10.13 8.93 -5.29
N GLU A 129 -9.61 8.02 -4.48
CA GLU A 129 -8.73 8.31 -3.34
C GLU A 129 -7.45 7.48 -3.46
N TRP A 130 -6.34 8.06 -3.02
CA TRP A 130 -5.06 7.35 -2.89
C TRP A 130 -4.32 7.86 -1.65
N ASN A 131 -3.52 6.97 -1.06
CA ASN A 131 -2.68 7.35 0.07
C ASN A 131 -1.36 7.93 -0.46
N HIS A 132 -0.96 9.09 0.07
CA HIS A 132 0.39 9.58 -0.12
C HIS A 132 1.36 8.73 0.71
N THR A 133 2.13 7.90 0.03
CA THR A 133 3.07 6.95 0.63
C THR A 133 4.52 7.39 0.41
N GLU A 134 4.87 8.65 0.69
CA GLU A 134 6.28 9.06 0.67
C GLU A 134 7.01 8.43 1.87
N PRO A 135 8.10 7.67 1.64
CA PRO A 135 8.89 7.12 2.73
C PRO A 135 9.63 8.26 3.45
N PRO A 136 9.91 8.13 4.76
CA PRO A 136 10.62 9.16 5.52
C PRO A 136 12.06 9.38 5.04
N ILE A 137 12.67 8.37 4.40
CA ILE A 137 14.03 8.43 3.85
C ILE A 137 14.02 7.89 2.42
N GLY A 138 14.80 8.53 1.54
CA GLY A 138 15.08 8.04 0.20
C GLY A 138 14.34 8.81 -0.90
N VAL A 139 13.31 8.20 -1.49
CA VAL A 139 12.56 8.82 -2.59
C VAL A 139 11.63 9.92 -2.08
N ARG A 140 11.43 10.96 -2.89
CA ARG A 140 10.42 12.00 -2.68
C ARG A 140 9.45 12.03 -3.85
N ILE A 141 8.16 12.09 -3.53
CA ILE A 141 7.09 12.09 -4.51
C ILE A 141 6.72 13.53 -4.84
N VAL A 142 7.17 13.99 -6.00
CA VAL A 142 6.98 15.39 -6.44
C VAL A 142 5.67 15.63 -7.19
N ASP A 143 5.11 14.57 -7.79
CA ASP A 143 3.92 14.65 -8.64
C ASP A 143 3.20 13.31 -8.70
N TYR A 144 1.89 13.36 -8.97
CA TYR A 144 1.08 12.20 -9.32
C TYR A 144 0.47 12.45 -10.70
N LEU A 145 0.77 11.56 -11.65
CA LEU A 145 0.17 11.60 -12.98
C LEU A 145 -1.02 10.64 -13.03
N ILE A 146 -2.20 11.16 -13.32
CA ILE A 146 -3.44 10.38 -13.38
C ILE A 146 -4.04 10.53 -14.78
N SER A 147 -4.22 9.41 -15.47
CA SER A 147 -4.81 9.34 -16.81
C SER A 147 -6.19 8.71 -16.75
N GLN A 148 -7.18 9.37 -17.34
CA GLN A 148 -8.53 8.84 -17.49
C GLN A 148 -8.83 8.61 -18.96
N GLU A 149 -9.26 7.39 -19.29
CA GLU A 149 -9.70 7.01 -20.63
C GLU A 149 -11.14 6.47 -20.57
N LYS A 150 -12.01 7.00 -21.43
CA LYS A 150 -13.37 6.50 -21.60
C LYS A 150 -13.39 5.46 -22.72
N VAL A 151 -13.37 4.19 -22.36
CA VAL A 151 -13.48 3.10 -23.33
C VAL A 151 -14.92 3.05 -23.87
N THR A 152 -15.09 3.30 -25.17
CA THR A 152 -16.35 3.08 -25.88
C THR A 152 -16.27 1.80 -26.72
N GLU A 153 -17.36 1.04 -26.86
CA GLU A 153 -17.44 -0.25 -27.57
C GLU A 153 -17.04 -0.25 -29.07
N ARG A 154 -16.62 0.88 -29.65
CA ARG A 154 -16.14 0.89 -31.04
C ARG A 154 -14.69 0.42 -31.10
N THR A 155 -14.59 -0.83 -31.53
CA THR A 155 -13.45 -1.58 -32.04
C THR A 155 -12.48 -0.70 -32.85
N ASP A 156 -11.38 -0.30 -32.23
CA ASP A 156 -10.09 -0.03 -32.87
C ASP A 156 -8.98 -0.12 -31.79
N HIS A 157 -8.72 -1.34 -31.33
CA HIS A 157 -7.70 -1.66 -30.31
C HIS A 157 -6.24 -1.48 -30.82
N SER A 158 -6.01 -0.71 -31.88
CA SER A 158 -4.67 -0.53 -32.47
C SER A 158 -4.00 0.79 -32.09
N LYS A 159 -4.70 1.70 -31.41
CA LYS A 159 -4.16 3.00 -31.01
C LYS A 159 -4.54 3.30 -29.58
N VAL A 160 -3.58 3.16 -28.66
CA VAL A 160 -3.66 3.75 -27.32
C VAL A 160 -3.64 5.26 -27.52
N GLU A 161 -4.81 5.88 -27.69
CA GLU A 161 -4.93 7.33 -27.66
C GLU A 161 -4.91 7.75 -26.20
N THR A 162 -3.81 8.39 -25.79
CA THR A 162 -3.60 8.83 -24.41
C THR A 162 -4.77 9.71 -23.98
N GLY A 163 -5.62 9.21 -23.08
CA GLY A 163 -6.74 9.95 -22.53
C GLY A 163 -6.32 11.22 -21.76
N THR A 164 -7.28 11.98 -21.26
CA THR A 164 -7.01 13.19 -20.47
C THR A 164 -6.14 12.87 -19.27
N SER A 165 -4.95 13.49 -19.20
CA SER A 165 -4.00 13.35 -18.10
C SER A 165 -4.02 14.58 -17.21
N VAL A 166 -4.01 14.36 -15.89
CA VAL A 166 -3.97 15.40 -14.87
C VAL A 166 -2.72 15.17 -14.03
N SER A 167 -1.94 16.24 -13.83
CA SER A 167 -0.83 16.29 -12.88
C SER A 167 -1.32 16.89 -11.57
N CYS A 168 -1.14 16.14 -10.48
CA CYS A 168 -1.50 16.56 -9.13
C CYS A 168 -0.25 16.85 -8.32
N ARG A 169 0.32 18.02 -8.59
CA ARG A 169 1.44 18.57 -7.82
C ARG A 169 0.94 19.14 -6.48
N CYS A 170 1.72 19.00 -5.42
CA CYS A 170 1.37 19.51 -4.08
C CYS A 170 1.01 21.01 -4.04
N PHE A 171 1.48 21.82 -5.00
CA PHE A 171 1.10 23.23 -5.13
C PHE A 171 -0.38 23.46 -5.45
N TRP A 172 -1.09 22.53 -6.11
CA TRP A 172 -2.51 22.68 -6.42
C TRP A 172 -3.38 22.72 -5.13
N PHE A 173 -2.94 22.03 -4.07
CA PHE A 173 -3.62 22.03 -2.77
C PHE A 173 -3.54 23.36 -2.02
N ILE A 174 -2.55 24.22 -2.29
CA ILE A 174 -2.44 25.53 -1.61
C ILE A 174 -3.41 26.55 -2.22
N HIS A 175 -3.73 26.45 -3.51
CA HIS A 175 -4.61 27.42 -4.19
C HIS A 175 -6.09 27.03 -4.18
N ALA A 176 -6.42 25.74 -4.03
CA ALA A 176 -7.79 25.27 -3.81
C ALA A 176 -8.10 25.18 -2.32
N GLY A 177 -8.41 26.32 -1.69
CA GLY A 177 -8.79 26.42 -0.27
C GLY A 177 -10.10 25.69 0.06
N SER A 178 -10.07 24.36 0.14
CA SER A 178 -11.16 23.54 0.63
C SER A 178 -10.62 22.38 1.46
N ASN A 179 -11.34 22.04 2.53
CA ASN A 179 -11.03 21.06 3.57
C ASN A 179 -10.92 19.60 3.06
N HIS A 180 -10.13 19.33 2.03
CA HIS A 180 -9.90 17.98 1.54
C HIS A 180 -8.58 17.43 2.07
N LYS A 181 -8.65 16.19 2.57
CA LYS A 181 -7.46 15.37 2.88
C LYS A 181 -6.54 15.34 1.66
N PRO A 182 -5.21 15.34 1.85
CA PRO A 182 -4.28 15.08 0.76
C PRO A 182 -4.61 13.73 0.10
N GLY A 183 -4.78 13.71 -1.22
CA GLY A 183 -5.01 12.48 -2.00
C GLY A 183 -6.45 12.20 -2.48
N SER A 184 -7.22 13.22 -2.87
CA SER A 184 -8.57 13.06 -3.42
C SER A 184 -8.74 13.82 -4.74
N LEU A 185 -9.34 13.17 -5.74
CA LEU A 185 -9.78 13.77 -7.01
C LEU A 185 -11.25 13.46 -7.23
N SER A 186 -12.00 14.46 -7.66
CA SER A 186 -13.36 14.33 -8.13
C SER A 186 -13.39 14.59 -9.64
N ALA A 187 -13.90 13.63 -10.39
CA ALA A 187 -14.20 13.80 -11.81
C ALA A 187 -15.73 13.95 -11.96
N THR A 188 -16.14 14.99 -12.67
CA THR A 188 -17.54 15.25 -13.09
C THR A 188 -17.70 14.95 -14.57
#